data_AF-A0A4Y9Y0G0-F1
#
_entry.id   AF-A0A4Y9Y0G0-F1
#
_cell.length_a   1.000
_cell.length_b   1.000
_cell.length_c   1.000
_cell.angle_alpha   90.00
_cell.angle_beta   90.00
_cell.angle_gamma   90.00
#
_symmetry.space_group_name_H-M   'P 1'
#
loop_
_entity.id
_entity.type
_entity.pdbx_description
1 polymer ?
#
loop_
_entity_poly.entity_id
_entity_poly.type
_entity_poly.pdbx_seq_one_letter_code
_entity_poly.pdbx_strand_id
1 'polypeptide(L)'
;MNAGGGSSKGKKGRGARTRADVMKDMSTWAQEHNGDTLTIACWQAMDLVKDIRKADTHFLGVTLRKNEDWTNVRAMYKLVDAQVLPLTLVAQKYATVADAYDEHPVDVIDQVLGADKRRRLADGGLGSVLVIAFELSPDENMTVEEAVLKKNTPTLQPLGLFQVHKDSFSRRPQMFASFWKQSLKNALDGGAWDPVFRPWPAAQS
;
A
#
# COMPACT_ATOMS: atom_id res chain seq x y z
N MET A 1 15.37 43.56 -42.83
CA MET A 1 14.59 43.54 -41.58
C MET A 1 14.09 42.12 -41.37
N ASN A 2 14.40 41.56 -40.19
CA ASN A 2 14.32 40.14 -39.87
C ASN A 2 12.88 39.61 -39.85
N ALA A 3 12.61 38.57 -40.66
CA ALA A 3 11.54 37.61 -40.43
C ALA A 3 12.21 36.30 -40.00
N GLY A 4 12.31 36.09 -38.69
CA GLY A 4 13.01 34.95 -38.10
C GLY A 4 12.12 34.20 -37.12
N GLY A 5 11.43 33.20 -37.66
CA GLY A 5 10.93 31.98 -37.00
C GLY A 5 10.61 32.03 -35.51
N GLY A 6 9.32 32.08 -35.19
CA GLY A 6 8.81 31.61 -33.91
C GLY A 6 9.17 30.14 -33.72
N SER A 7 10.15 29.87 -32.86
CA SER A 7 10.37 28.54 -32.30
C SER A 7 9.39 28.36 -31.15
N SER A 8 8.23 27.79 -31.46
CA SER A 8 7.38 27.18 -30.46
C SER A 8 8.19 26.05 -29.80
N LYS A 9 8.74 26.34 -28.61
CA LYS A 9 9.25 25.31 -27.71
C LYS A 9 8.10 24.35 -27.41
N GLY A 10 8.05 23.24 -28.12
CA GLY A 10 7.15 22.14 -27.83
C GLY A 10 7.27 21.80 -26.35
N LYS A 11 6.15 21.85 -25.63
CA LYS A 11 6.00 21.21 -24.32
C LYS A 11 6.52 19.79 -24.49
N LYS A 12 7.66 19.46 -23.89
CA LYS A 12 8.07 18.07 -23.73
C LYS A 12 6.90 17.37 -23.05
N GLY A 13 6.19 16.52 -23.79
CA GLY A 13 5.23 15.62 -23.20
C GLY A 13 5.93 14.93 -22.03
N ARG A 14 5.30 14.97 -20.85
CA ARG A 14 5.76 14.26 -19.67
C ARG A 14 6.02 12.82 -20.13
N GLY A 15 7.30 12.42 -20.17
CA GLY A 15 7.67 11.09 -20.66
C GLY A 15 6.90 10.04 -19.86
N ALA A 16 6.47 8.96 -20.52
CA ALA A 16 5.84 7.84 -19.83
C ALA A 16 6.78 7.37 -18.71
N ARG A 17 6.26 7.28 -17.48
CA ARG A 17 7.04 6.87 -16.30
C ARG A 17 7.54 5.44 -16.50
N THR A 18 8.80 5.19 -16.16
CA THR A 18 9.35 3.83 -16.26
C THR A 18 8.88 2.97 -15.10
N ARG A 19 8.95 1.64 -15.26
CA ARG A 19 8.73 0.69 -14.16
C ARG A 19 9.61 1.01 -12.93
N ALA A 20 10.87 1.40 -13.17
CA ALA A 20 11.80 1.73 -12.09
C ALA A 20 11.34 2.97 -11.29
N ASP A 21 10.83 4.00 -11.97
CA ASP A 21 10.30 5.20 -11.32
C ASP A 21 9.10 4.89 -10.43
N VAL A 22 8.17 4.05 -10.94
CA VAL A 22 6.99 3.61 -10.17
C VAL A 22 7.42 2.82 -8.93
N MET A 23 8.32 1.86 -9.08
CA MET A 23 8.79 1.04 -7.95
C MET A 23 9.50 1.88 -6.89
N LYS A 24 10.33 2.84 -7.30
CA LYS A 24 11.04 3.74 -6.38
C LYS A 24 10.06 4.63 -5.60
N ASP A 25 9.13 5.26 -6.29
CA ASP A 25 8.15 6.15 -5.67
C ASP A 25 7.21 5.39 -4.73
N MET A 26 6.72 4.23 -5.14
CA MET A 26 5.86 3.39 -4.30
C MET A 26 6.61 2.84 -3.07
N SER A 27 7.90 2.52 -3.20
CA SER A 27 8.73 2.12 -2.05
C SER A 27 8.90 3.27 -1.06
N THR A 28 9.11 4.49 -1.57
CA THR A 28 9.25 5.71 -0.74
C THR A 28 7.94 6.01 -0.02
N TRP A 29 6.82 5.93 -0.75
CA TRP A 29 5.47 6.05 -0.19
C TRP A 29 5.20 5.01 0.91
N ALA A 30 5.50 3.73 0.66
CA ALA A 30 5.26 2.68 1.64
C ALA A 30 6.06 2.95 2.92
N GLN A 31 7.35 3.27 2.82
CA GLN A 31 8.20 3.57 3.97
C GLN A 31 7.65 4.70 4.85
N GLU A 32 7.14 5.77 4.23
CA GLU A 32 6.56 6.91 4.94
C GLU A 32 5.28 6.55 5.72
N HIS A 33 4.55 5.51 5.30
CA HIS A 33 3.26 5.12 5.89
C HIS A 33 3.30 3.80 6.69
N ASN A 34 4.41 3.07 6.69
CA ASN A 34 4.49 1.73 7.27
C ASN A 34 4.19 1.72 8.77
N GLY A 35 4.77 2.64 9.53
CA GLY A 35 4.72 2.63 11.00
C GLY A 35 3.40 3.11 11.60
N ASP A 36 2.63 3.89 10.84
CA ASP A 36 1.39 4.52 11.30
C ASP A 36 0.20 4.11 10.43
N THR A 37 0.10 4.63 9.21
CA THR A 37 -1.09 4.54 8.37
C THR A 37 -1.38 3.11 7.92
N LEU A 38 -0.41 2.43 7.32
CA LEU A 38 -0.63 1.08 6.78
C LEU A 38 -0.79 0.05 7.89
N THR A 39 -0.03 0.18 8.98
CA THR A 39 -0.19 -0.66 10.16
C THR A 39 -1.59 -0.49 10.76
N ILE A 40 -2.03 0.75 11.01
CA ILE A 40 -3.37 1.01 11.55
C ILE A 40 -4.45 0.49 10.61
N ALA A 41 -4.29 0.68 9.30
CA ALA A 41 -5.23 0.19 8.29
C ALA A 41 -5.39 -1.33 8.35
N CYS A 42 -4.30 -2.10 8.42
CA CYS A 42 -4.36 -3.56 8.54
C CYS A 42 -5.10 -3.99 9.81
N TRP A 43 -4.75 -3.41 10.96
CA TRP A 43 -5.39 -3.74 12.24
C TRP A 43 -6.91 -3.53 12.20
N GLN A 44 -7.36 -2.41 11.60
CA GLN A 44 -8.78 -2.08 11.52
C GLN A 44 -9.52 -2.84 10.42
N ALA A 45 -8.99 -2.85 9.19
CA ALA A 45 -9.67 -3.42 8.03
C ALA A 45 -9.89 -4.94 8.17
N MET A 46 -8.94 -5.65 8.80
CA MET A 46 -9.03 -7.08 9.00
C MET A 46 -9.61 -7.49 10.36
N ASP A 47 -9.84 -6.56 11.29
CA ASP A 47 -10.22 -6.85 12.68
C ASP A 47 -9.22 -7.77 13.39
N LEU A 48 -7.92 -7.47 13.24
CA LEU A 48 -6.81 -8.31 13.77
C LEU A 48 -6.78 -8.37 15.29
N VAL A 49 -7.47 -7.45 15.98
CA VAL A 49 -7.63 -7.50 17.44
C VAL A 49 -8.38 -8.76 17.85
N LYS A 50 -9.46 -9.09 17.11
CA LYS A 50 -10.30 -10.25 17.38
C LYS A 50 -9.81 -11.52 16.72
N ASP A 51 -9.30 -11.41 15.49
CA ASP A 51 -8.85 -12.57 14.72
C ASP A 51 -7.51 -12.30 14.03
N ILE A 52 -6.43 -12.44 14.79
CA ILE A 52 -5.07 -12.23 14.29
C ILE A 52 -4.69 -13.23 13.17
N ARG A 53 -5.36 -14.39 13.10
CA ARG A 53 -5.12 -15.42 12.07
C ARG A 53 -5.49 -14.94 10.67
N LYS A 54 -6.27 -13.86 10.55
CA LYS A 54 -6.51 -13.22 9.24
C LYS A 54 -5.22 -12.72 8.59
N ALA A 55 -4.19 -12.38 9.36
CA ALA A 55 -2.88 -12.03 8.81
C ALA A 55 -2.21 -13.18 8.02
N ASP A 56 -2.60 -14.43 8.30
CA ASP A 56 -2.08 -15.63 7.63
C ASP A 56 -2.94 -16.07 6.44
N THR A 57 -4.11 -15.46 6.25
CA THR A 57 -5.09 -15.87 5.22
C THR A 57 -5.50 -14.74 4.29
N HIS A 58 -5.27 -13.49 4.67
CA HIS A 58 -5.67 -12.29 3.94
C HIS A 58 -4.54 -11.27 3.85
N PHE A 59 -4.64 -10.38 2.87
CA PHE A 59 -3.79 -9.19 2.71
C PHE A 59 -4.66 -7.95 2.49
N LEU A 60 -4.10 -6.76 2.74
CA LEU A 60 -4.74 -5.50 2.40
C LEU A 60 -4.26 -5.07 1.01
N GLY A 61 -5.14 -5.16 0.01
CA GLY A 61 -4.91 -4.63 -1.33
C GLY A 61 -5.22 -3.13 -1.37
N VAL A 62 -4.35 -2.35 -2.00
CA VAL A 62 -4.52 -0.89 -2.15
C VAL A 62 -4.24 -0.49 -3.59
N THR A 63 -5.13 0.31 -4.17
CA THR A 63 -4.94 0.91 -5.49
C THR A 63 -4.78 2.41 -5.32
N LEU A 64 -3.77 2.96 -6.00
CA LEU A 64 -3.30 4.32 -5.81
C LEU A 64 -3.14 5.01 -7.15
N ARG A 65 -3.34 6.32 -7.19
CA ARG A 65 -2.92 7.16 -8.32
C ARG A 65 -1.87 8.14 -7.86
N LYS A 66 -0.83 8.32 -8.67
CA LYS A 66 0.17 9.34 -8.39
C LYS A 66 -0.51 10.70 -8.34
N ASN A 67 -0.30 11.43 -7.24
CA ASN A 67 -0.70 12.82 -7.15
C ASN A 67 0.34 13.66 -7.91
N GLU A 68 -0.08 14.53 -8.83
CA GLU A 68 0.86 15.36 -9.58
C GLU A 68 1.27 16.63 -8.83
N ASP A 69 0.42 17.06 -7.89
CA ASP A 69 0.55 18.33 -7.15
C ASP A 69 0.97 18.12 -5.69
N TRP A 70 1.62 16.99 -5.40
CA TRP A 70 2.04 16.67 -4.04
C TRP A 70 3.16 17.60 -3.56
N THR A 71 3.04 18.07 -2.33
CA THR A 71 4.06 18.92 -1.68
C THR A 71 4.80 18.19 -0.55
N ASN A 72 4.33 17.01 -0.16
CA ASN A 72 4.96 16.15 0.84
C ASN A 72 4.80 14.67 0.47
N VAL A 73 5.71 13.82 0.96
CA VAL A 73 5.77 12.40 0.59
C VAL A 73 4.49 11.64 0.98
N ARG A 74 3.82 12.03 2.08
CA ARG A 74 2.56 11.41 2.52
C ARG A 74 1.41 11.63 1.53
N ALA A 75 1.41 12.76 0.84
CA ALA A 75 0.42 13.12 -0.17
C ALA A 75 0.83 12.73 -1.61
N MET A 76 1.91 11.93 -1.76
CA MET A 76 2.47 11.55 -3.06
C MET A 76 1.50 10.71 -3.89
N TYR A 77 0.63 9.94 -3.25
CA TYR A 77 -0.34 9.06 -3.88
C TYR A 77 -1.73 9.28 -3.27
N LYS A 78 -2.74 9.36 -4.12
CA LYS A 78 -4.15 9.39 -3.72
C LYS A 78 -4.73 8.00 -3.72
N LEU A 79 -5.53 7.69 -2.72
CA LEU A 79 -6.30 6.43 -2.67
C LEU A 79 -7.33 6.39 -3.80
N VAL A 80 -7.35 5.30 -4.57
CA VAL A 80 -8.46 4.97 -5.46
C VAL A 80 -9.44 4.07 -4.72
N ASP A 81 -8.98 2.90 -4.26
CA ASP A 81 -9.72 2.01 -3.37
C ASP A 81 -8.77 1.09 -2.59
N ALA A 82 -9.29 0.46 -1.53
CA ALA A 82 -8.60 -0.55 -0.75
C ALA A 82 -9.56 -1.70 -0.38
N GLN A 83 -9.07 -2.93 -0.33
CA GLN A 83 -9.90 -4.09 -0.04
C GLN A 83 -9.09 -5.16 0.71
N VAL A 84 -9.72 -5.83 1.66
CA VAL A 84 -9.16 -7.04 2.27
C VAL A 84 -9.46 -8.22 1.36
N LEU A 85 -8.42 -8.92 0.94
CA LEU A 85 -8.51 -10.00 -0.04
C LEU A 85 -7.79 -11.25 0.46
N PRO A 86 -8.21 -12.46 0.06
CA PRO A 86 -7.56 -13.69 0.50
C PRO A 86 -6.19 -13.85 -0.17
N LEU A 87 -5.20 -14.32 0.58
CA LEU A 87 -3.84 -14.60 0.07
C LEU A 87 -3.84 -15.62 -1.08
N THR A 88 -4.88 -16.47 -1.18
CA THR A 88 -5.05 -17.39 -2.31
C THR A 88 -5.09 -16.68 -3.66
N LEU A 89 -5.54 -15.43 -3.72
CA LEU A 89 -5.55 -14.64 -4.96
C LEU A 89 -4.13 -14.33 -5.45
N VAL A 90 -3.21 -14.08 -4.52
CA VAL A 90 -1.79 -13.85 -4.80
C VAL A 90 -1.13 -15.15 -5.22
N ALA A 91 -1.41 -16.24 -4.51
CA ALA A 91 -0.89 -17.57 -4.85
C ALA A 91 -1.32 -17.98 -6.27
N GLN A 92 -2.58 -17.77 -6.64
CA GLN A 92 -3.08 -18.05 -8.00
C GLN A 92 -2.36 -17.26 -9.08
N LYS A 93 -2.08 -15.97 -8.83
CA LYS A 93 -1.35 -15.13 -9.77
C LYS A 93 0.08 -15.60 -10.03
N TYR A 94 0.78 -16.02 -8.99
CA TYR A 94 2.19 -16.41 -9.08
C TYR A 94 2.39 -17.91 -9.31
N ALA A 95 1.32 -18.71 -9.33
CA ALA A 95 1.38 -20.16 -9.50
C ALA A 95 2.11 -20.62 -10.78
N THR A 96 2.12 -19.80 -11.83
CA THR A 96 2.76 -20.10 -13.12
C THR A 96 4.05 -19.32 -13.37
N VAL A 97 4.49 -18.52 -12.40
CA VAL A 97 5.72 -17.73 -12.50
C VAL A 97 6.86 -18.57 -11.94
N ALA A 98 7.66 -19.16 -12.83
CA ALA A 98 8.87 -19.90 -12.48
C ALA A 98 10.02 -18.96 -12.11
N ASP A 99 10.90 -19.42 -11.21
CA ASP A 99 12.17 -18.76 -10.97
C ASP A 99 13.05 -18.89 -12.24
N ALA A 100 13.86 -17.87 -12.54
CA ALA A 100 14.78 -17.89 -13.66
C ALA A 100 15.91 -18.93 -13.48
N TYR A 101 16.10 -19.42 -12.25
CA TYR A 101 17.20 -20.31 -11.88
C TYR A 101 16.76 -21.71 -11.44
N ASP A 102 15.47 -21.91 -11.16
CA ASP A 102 14.92 -23.16 -10.66
C ASP A 102 13.50 -23.31 -11.21
N GLU A 103 13.16 -24.45 -11.83
CA GLU A 103 11.85 -24.68 -12.48
C GLU A 103 10.67 -24.74 -11.48
N HIS A 104 10.95 -24.46 -10.20
CA HIS A 104 9.95 -24.36 -9.15
C HIS A 104 9.20 -23.01 -9.22
N PRO A 105 7.86 -23.02 -8.97
CA PRO A 105 7.10 -21.79 -8.85
C PRO A 105 7.65 -20.90 -7.74
N VAL A 106 7.78 -19.60 -8.00
CA VAL A 106 8.18 -18.63 -6.98
C VAL A 106 7.05 -18.49 -5.96
N ASP A 107 7.26 -18.99 -4.73
CA ASP A 107 6.38 -18.69 -3.61
C ASP A 107 6.66 -17.28 -3.07
N VAL A 108 6.14 -16.28 -3.79
CA VAL A 108 6.26 -14.86 -3.44
C VAL A 108 5.70 -14.58 -2.03
N ILE A 109 4.72 -15.36 -1.59
CA ILE A 109 4.10 -15.19 -0.26
C ILE A 109 5.08 -15.63 0.81
N ASP A 110 5.68 -16.83 0.73
CA ASP A 110 6.65 -17.26 1.74
C ASP A 110 7.92 -16.40 1.73
N GLN A 111 8.42 -16.03 0.54
CA GLN A 111 9.63 -15.21 0.41
C GLN A 111 9.50 -13.83 1.06
N VAL A 112 8.30 -13.22 1.00
CA VAL A 112 8.07 -11.87 1.55
C VAL A 112 7.41 -11.94 2.92
N LEU A 113 6.21 -12.52 3.00
CA LEU A 113 5.42 -12.56 4.23
C LEU A 113 5.94 -13.62 5.20
N GLY A 114 6.29 -14.81 4.71
CA GLY A 114 6.82 -15.90 5.54
C GLY A 114 8.16 -15.52 6.18
N ALA A 115 9.08 -14.96 5.40
CA ALA A 115 10.36 -14.47 5.88
C ALA A 115 10.22 -13.35 6.92
N ASP A 116 9.37 -12.34 6.67
CA ASP A 116 9.12 -11.29 7.65
C ASP A 116 8.48 -11.86 8.92
N LYS A 117 7.46 -12.71 8.80
CA LYS A 117 6.80 -13.37 9.94
C LYS A 117 7.80 -14.11 10.83
N ARG A 118 8.69 -14.93 10.25
CA ARG A 118 9.74 -15.64 11.00
C ARG A 118 10.64 -14.67 11.78
N ARG A 119 11.08 -13.58 11.13
CA ARG A 119 11.87 -12.52 11.77
C ARG A 119 11.10 -11.85 12.91
N ARG A 120 9.86 -11.43 12.68
CA ARG A 120 9.06 -10.71 13.70
C ARG A 120 8.74 -11.57 14.91
N LEU A 121 8.47 -12.86 14.71
CA LEU A 121 8.27 -13.79 15.82
C LEU A 121 9.55 -13.93 16.67
N ALA A 122 10.73 -13.97 16.05
CA ALA A 122 12.00 -13.96 16.77
C ALA A 122 12.22 -12.66 17.57
N ASP A 123 11.74 -11.53 17.06
CA ASP A 123 11.78 -10.22 17.72
C ASP A 123 10.69 -10.02 18.81
N GLY A 124 9.92 -11.06 19.15
CA GLY A 124 8.82 -10.99 20.13
C GLY A 124 7.52 -10.36 19.59
N GLY A 125 7.41 -10.21 18.26
CA GLY A 125 6.18 -9.85 17.57
C GLY A 125 5.15 -10.97 17.56
N LEU A 126 3.94 -10.63 17.14
CA LEU A 126 2.80 -11.55 17.00
C LEU A 126 2.74 -12.20 15.61
N GLY A 127 3.54 -11.72 14.65
CA GLY A 127 3.56 -12.17 13.26
C GLY A 127 3.78 -11.01 12.30
N SER A 128 3.33 -11.19 11.06
CA SER A 128 3.34 -10.16 10.02
C SER A 128 2.04 -10.20 9.23
N VAL A 129 1.63 -9.06 8.66
CA VAL A 129 0.52 -8.93 7.71
C VAL A 129 1.05 -8.32 6.41
N LEU A 130 0.45 -8.66 5.27
CA LEU A 130 0.87 -8.15 3.98
C LEU A 130 -0.05 -7.02 3.50
N VAL A 131 0.58 -5.92 3.05
CA VAL A 131 -0.06 -4.91 2.20
C VAL A 131 0.47 -5.07 0.78
N ILE A 132 -0.43 -5.06 -0.20
CA ILE A 132 -0.08 -5.07 -1.62
C ILE A 132 -0.66 -3.81 -2.26
N ALA A 133 0.23 -2.92 -2.72
CA ALA A 133 -0.16 -1.66 -3.33
C ALA A 133 0.13 -1.63 -4.83
N PHE A 134 -0.77 -1.04 -5.60
CA PHE A 134 -0.68 -0.91 -7.06
C PHE A 134 -0.87 0.56 -7.47
N GLU A 135 0.03 1.05 -8.32
CA GLU A 135 -0.19 2.30 -9.03
C GLU A 135 -1.09 2.06 -10.25
N LEU A 136 -2.14 2.86 -10.35
CA LEU A 136 -3.01 2.97 -11.52
C LEU A 136 -2.62 4.20 -12.33
N SER A 137 -2.66 4.07 -13.66
CA SER A 137 -2.56 5.22 -14.55
C SER A 137 -3.81 6.11 -14.44
N PRO A 138 -3.74 7.40 -14.84
CA PRO A 138 -4.87 8.32 -14.72
C PRO A 138 -6.18 7.82 -15.35
N ASP A 139 -6.07 7.18 -16.52
CA ASP A 139 -7.23 6.69 -17.29
C ASP A 139 -7.62 5.24 -16.96
N GLU A 140 -6.88 4.59 -16.05
CA GLU A 140 -7.10 3.21 -15.69
C GLU A 140 -8.08 3.10 -14.53
N ASN A 141 -9.20 2.43 -14.77
CA ASN A 141 -10.21 2.13 -13.76
C ASN A 141 -10.27 0.61 -13.60
N MET A 142 -9.86 0.12 -12.44
CA MET A 142 -9.90 -1.29 -12.08
C MET A 142 -10.20 -1.44 -10.60
N THR A 143 -10.87 -2.52 -10.26
CA THR A 143 -11.04 -2.92 -8.85
C THR A 143 -9.71 -3.36 -8.25
N VAL A 144 -9.63 -3.44 -6.92
CA VAL A 144 -8.44 -3.93 -6.21
C VAL A 144 -8.13 -5.38 -6.64
N GLU A 145 -9.14 -6.23 -6.76
CA GLU A 145 -9.00 -7.61 -7.22
C GLU A 145 -8.43 -7.70 -8.64
N GLU A 146 -8.94 -6.88 -9.57
CA GLU A 146 -8.42 -6.83 -10.93
C GLU A 146 -6.98 -6.31 -10.97
N ALA A 147 -6.64 -5.31 -10.16
CA ALA A 147 -5.27 -4.83 -10.04
C ALA A 147 -4.34 -5.95 -9.58
N VAL A 148 -4.76 -6.72 -8.56
CA VAL A 148 -4.03 -7.88 -8.10
C VAL A 148 -3.78 -8.85 -9.24
N LEU A 149 -4.77 -9.20 -10.05
CA LEU A 149 -4.60 -10.18 -11.12
C LEU A 149 -3.82 -9.66 -12.33
N LYS A 150 -4.01 -8.39 -12.73
CA LYS A 150 -3.52 -7.85 -14.02
C LYS A 150 -2.20 -7.08 -13.93
N LYS A 151 -1.84 -6.48 -12.79
CA LYS A 151 -0.67 -5.58 -12.68
C LYS A 151 0.62 -6.30 -12.33
N ASN A 152 1.68 -6.13 -13.12
CA ASN A 152 2.96 -6.83 -12.88
C ASN A 152 3.94 -6.09 -11.94
N THR A 153 3.55 -4.94 -11.41
CA THR A 153 4.43 -4.07 -10.59
C THR A 153 3.80 -3.74 -9.23
N PRO A 154 3.48 -4.74 -8.39
CA PRO A 154 3.05 -4.47 -7.02
C PRO A 154 4.21 -3.96 -6.17
N THR A 155 3.86 -3.15 -5.17
CA THR A 155 4.69 -3.01 -3.97
C THR A 155 4.17 -3.98 -2.91
N LEU A 156 5.03 -4.92 -2.51
CA LEU A 156 4.75 -5.90 -1.47
C LEU A 156 5.36 -5.41 -0.17
N GLN A 157 4.53 -5.13 0.82
CA GLN A 157 4.96 -4.53 2.06
C GLN A 157 4.50 -5.39 3.24
N PRO A 158 5.36 -6.27 3.78
CA PRO A 158 5.09 -6.95 5.03
C PRO A 158 5.22 -5.96 6.20
N LEU A 159 4.30 -6.06 7.15
CA LEU A 159 4.22 -5.21 8.34
C LEU A 159 4.18 -6.07 9.59
N GLY A 160 5.09 -5.81 10.53
CA GLY A 160 5.16 -6.52 11.79
C GLY A 160 3.95 -6.24 12.68
N LEU A 161 3.38 -7.30 13.25
CA LEU A 161 2.33 -7.23 14.24
C LEU A 161 2.95 -7.30 15.64
N PHE A 162 2.57 -6.38 16.52
CA PHE A 162 3.16 -6.28 17.87
C PHE A 162 2.08 -6.13 18.93
N GLN A 163 2.37 -6.61 20.14
CA GLN A 163 1.43 -6.58 21.27
C GLN A 163 1.00 -5.15 21.64
N VAL A 164 1.92 -4.18 21.57
CA VAL A 164 1.64 -2.75 21.82
C VAL A 164 0.52 -2.21 20.93
N HIS A 165 0.46 -2.64 19.66
CA HIS A 165 -0.60 -2.25 18.74
C HIS A 165 -1.92 -2.90 19.15
N LYS A 166 -1.91 -4.21 19.42
CA LYS A 166 -3.09 -4.96 19.88
C LYS A 166 -3.71 -4.33 21.13
N ASP A 167 -2.90 -3.99 22.13
CA ASP A 167 -3.35 -3.37 23.38
C ASP A 167 -3.90 -1.95 23.14
N SER A 168 -3.27 -1.18 22.25
CA SER A 168 -3.75 0.15 21.86
C SER A 168 -5.12 0.10 21.19
N PHE A 169 -5.31 -0.81 20.24
CA PHE A 169 -6.59 -0.97 19.54
C PHE A 169 -7.68 -1.59 20.41
N SER A 170 -7.33 -2.51 21.31
CA SER A 170 -8.31 -3.16 22.21
C SER A 170 -8.97 -2.17 23.19
N ARG A 171 -8.29 -1.05 23.48
CA ARG A 171 -8.81 0.03 24.34
C ARG A 171 -9.73 1.01 23.61
N ARG A 172 -9.80 0.95 22.28
CA ARG A 172 -10.61 1.86 21.47
C ARG A 172 -12.00 1.27 21.22
N PRO A 173 -13.08 2.06 21.28
CA PRO A 173 -14.42 1.57 20.95
C PRO A 173 -14.46 1.05 19.51
N GLN A 174 -15.23 0.00 19.25
CA GLN A 174 -15.32 -0.73 17.97
C GLN A 174 -15.80 0.10 16.76
N MET A 175 -16.11 1.39 16.94
CA MET A 175 -16.67 2.28 15.92
C MET A 175 -15.80 2.47 14.67
N PHE A 176 -14.52 2.05 14.68
CA PHE A 176 -13.57 2.31 13.61
C PHE A 176 -13.69 1.39 12.37
N ALA A 177 -14.41 0.27 12.46
CA ALA A 177 -14.47 -0.70 11.36
C ALA A 177 -15.19 -0.16 10.10
N SER A 178 -16.08 0.83 10.22
CA SER A 178 -16.76 1.44 9.06
C SER A 178 -15.98 2.60 8.44
N PHE A 179 -15.06 3.23 9.18
CA PHE A 179 -14.40 4.47 8.75
C PHE A 179 -12.98 4.28 8.24
N TRP A 180 -12.39 3.08 8.37
CA TRP A 180 -10.98 2.87 8.05
C TRP A 180 -10.61 3.29 6.61
N LYS A 181 -11.49 3.09 5.61
CA LYS A 181 -11.24 3.54 4.24
C LYS A 181 -11.15 5.06 4.14
N GLN A 182 -12.05 5.77 4.83
CA GLN A 182 -12.05 7.22 4.86
C GLN A 182 -10.82 7.75 5.61
N SER A 183 -10.45 7.13 6.73
CA SER A 183 -9.24 7.48 7.47
C SER A 183 -7.96 7.19 6.67
N LEU A 184 -7.92 6.07 5.95
CA LEU A 184 -6.84 5.76 5.01
C LEU A 184 -6.76 6.82 3.92
N LYS A 185 -7.88 7.18 3.29
CA LYS A 185 -7.93 8.25 2.29
C LYS A 185 -7.34 9.56 2.84
N ASN A 186 -7.81 10.01 4.00
CA ASN A 186 -7.34 11.26 4.60
C ASN A 186 -5.84 11.21 4.94
N ALA A 187 -5.35 10.07 5.45
CA ALA A 187 -3.94 9.88 5.76
C ALA A 187 -3.06 9.91 4.51
N LEU A 188 -3.53 9.34 3.40
CA LEU A 188 -2.87 9.36 2.09
C LEU A 188 -3.01 10.70 1.36
N ASP A 189 -3.95 11.56 1.78
CA ASP A 189 -4.02 12.96 1.35
C ASP A 189 -3.09 13.88 2.18
N GLY A 190 -2.17 13.31 2.98
CA GLY A 190 -1.22 14.03 3.83
C GLY A 190 -1.75 14.38 5.24
N GLY A 191 -2.88 13.80 5.63
CA GLY A 191 -3.47 13.98 6.96
C GLY A 191 -3.03 12.94 7.98
N ALA A 192 -3.61 13.04 9.18
CA ALA A 192 -3.60 12.01 10.21
C ALA A 192 -4.62 10.90 9.92
N TRP A 193 -4.48 9.76 10.62
CA TRP A 193 -5.51 8.70 10.63
C TRP A 193 -6.75 9.18 11.39
N ASP A 194 -7.68 9.82 10.68
CA ASP A 194 -8.92 10.37 11.24
C ASP A 194 -10.03 10.32 10.18
N PRO A 195 -11.30 10.02 10.54
CA PRO A 195 -12.42 10.06 9.59
C PRO A 195 -12.63 11.45 8.96
N VAL A 196 -12.18 12.52 9.62
CA VAL A 196 -12.17 13.90 9.12
C VAL A 196 -10.74 14.31 8.81
N PHE A 197 -10.51 15.01 7.70
CA PHE A 197 -9.16 15.43 7.34
C PHE A 197 -8.57 16.36 8.41
N ARG A 198 -7.42 15.96 8.96
CA ARG A 198 -6.59 16.75 9.86
C ARG A 198 -5.15 16.72 9.34
N PRO A 199 -4.50 17.86 9.08
CA PRO A 199 -3.13 17.88 8.58
C PRO A 199 -2.16 17.10 9.48
N TRP A 200 -1.14 16.48 8.88
CA TRP A 200 -0.03 15.86 9.61
C TRP A 200 1.19 16.81 9.71
N PRO A 201 1.89 16.90 10.87
CA PRO A 201 1.50 16.31 12.15
C PRO A 201 0.23 16.99 12.66
N ALA A 202 -0.67 16.21 13.25
CA ALA A 202 -1.80 16.81 13.95
C ALA A 202 -1.21 17.78 14.98
N ALA A 203 -1.46 19.08 14.81
CA ALA A 203 -1.01 20.07 15.78
C ALA A 203 -1.47 19.58 17.15
N GLN A 204 -0.52 19.27 18.03
CA GLN A 204 -0.82 18.84 19.39
C GLN A 204 -1.65 19.95 20.03
N SER A 205 -2.95 19.72 20.19
CA SER A 205 -3.86 20.56 20.96
C SER A 205 -4.04 19.96 22.35
#